data_AF-A0A0C2MR52-F1
#
_entry.id   AF-A0A0C2MR52-F1
#
_cell.length_a   1.000
_cell.length_b   1.000
_cell.length_c   1.000
_cell.angle_alpha   90.00
_cell.angle_beta   90.00
_cell.angle_gamma   90.00
#
_symmetry.space_group_name_H-M   'P 1'
#
loop_
_entity.id
_entity.type
_entity.pdbx_description
1 polymer ?
#
loop_
_entity_poly.entity_id
_entity_poly.type
_entity_poly.pdbx_seq_one_letter_code
_entity_poly.pdbx_strand_id
1 'polypeptide(L)'
;MKENKEINLDARKIIIKMVINDGKTRRETARTLRISHSAVNKIIKKYNESGDVEAGRRGGSKHTVISDEMKQRIVQLINDNTTTTIEGIKNTIQCPVSLVTVWRWVKELGYTYKITRPVYQKINDETSKNLRREYVRWYNSLNPTYRYRNLIYIDQMSF
;
A
#
# COMPACT_ATOMS: atom_id res chain seq x y z
N MET A 1 31.80 -18.60 -7.16
CA MET A 1 30.38 -18.47 -6.82
C MET A 1 29.55 -18.84 -8.05
N LYS A 2 28.66 -19.83 -7.98
CA LYS A 2 27.68 -20.06 -9.07
C LYS A 2 26.57 -19.02 -8.92
N GLU A 3 26.44 -18.11 -9.88
CA GLU A 3 25.28 -17.22 -9.95
C GLU A 3 24.02 -18.09 -10.10
N ASN A 4 23.21 -18.15 -9.04
CA ASN A 4 21.87 -18.74 -9.10
C ASN A 4 20.94 -17.76 -9.83
N LYS A 5 21.11 -17.64 -11.15
CA LYS A 5 20.23 -16.87 -12.02
C LYS A 5 18.91 -17.61 -12.15
N GLU A 6 17.85 -16.92 -11.78
CA GLU A 6 16.50 -17.47 -11.82
C GLU A 6 16.04 -17.62 -13.27
N ILE A 7 15.45 -18.76 -13.59
CA ILE A 7 14.92 -19.01 -14.93
C ILE A 7 13.67 -18.15 -15.11
N ASN A 8 13.66 -17.36 -16.19
CA ASN A 8 12.52 -16.50 -16.57
C ASN A 8 11.21 -17.33 -16.63
N LEU A 9 10.10 -16.69 -16.28
CA LEU A 9 8.77 -17.28 -16.28
C LEU A 9 8.40 -17.86 -17.66
N ASP A 10 8.76 -17.16 -18.74
CA ASP A 10 8.47 -17.63 -20.10
C ASP A 10 9.23 -18.91 -20.43
N ALA A 11 10.49 -19.00 -20.01
CA ALA A 11 11.28 -20.23 -20.15
C ALA A 11 10.68 -21.39 -19.34
N ARG A 12 10.11 -21.12 -18.15
CA ARG A 12 9.38 -22.14 -17.37
C ARG A 12 8.12 -22.64 -18.09
N LYS A 13 7.32 -21.73 -18.67
CA LYS A 13 6.14 -22.10 -19.47
C LYS A 13 6.51 -22.96 -20.68
N ILE A 14 7.59 -22.60 -21.39
CA ILE A 14 8.10 -23.37 -22.54
C ILE A 14 8.55 -24.77 -22.10
N ILE A 15 9.27 -24.90 -20.98
CA ILE A 15 9.69 -26.21 -20.44
C ILE A 15 8.48 -27.10 -20.17
N ILE A 16 7.44 -26.55 -19.54
CA ILE A 16 6.22 -27.28 -19.19
C ILE A 16 5.49 -27.71 -20.46
N LYS A 17 5.33 -26.81 -21.43
CA LYS A 17 4.71 -27.13 -22.72
C LYS A 17 5.45 -28.26 -23.45
N MET A 18 6.78 -28.18 -23.55
CA MET A 18 7.59 -29.18 -24.25
C MET A 18 7.52 -30.57 -23.62
N VAL A 19 7.42 -30.65 -22.28
CA VAL A 19 7.44 -31.95 -21.59
C VAL A 19 6.04 -32.54 -21.44
N ILE A 20 5.04 -31.71 -21.15
CA ILE A 20 3.68 -32.19 -20.84
C ILE A 20 2.81 -32.25 -22.08
N ASN A 21 2.85 -31.22 -22.94
CA ASN A 21 2.01 -31.17 -24.13
C ASN A 21 2.69 -31.87 -25.31
N ASP A 22 3.99 -31.64 -25.51
CA ASP A 22 4.72 -32.21 -26.66
C ASP A 22 5.37 -33.57 -26.35
N GLY A 23 5.30 -34.05 -25.10
CA GLY A 23 5.81 -35.37 -24.69
C GLY A 23 7.33 -35.54 -24.75
N LYS A 24 8.11 -34.45 -24.89
CA LYS A 24 9.57 -34.53 -25.02
C LYS A 24 10.23 -34.92 -23.71
N THR A 25 11.37 -35.61 -23.82
CA THR A 25 12.12 -36.00 -22.63
C THR A 25 12.73 -34.77 -21.93
N ARG A 26 12.88 -34.86 -20.60
CA ARG A 26 13.50 -33.79 -19.78
C ARG A 26 14.92 -33.46 -20.25
N ARG A 27 15.65 -34.47 -20.73
CA ARG A 27 17.03 -34.36 -21.23
C ARG A 27 17.10 -33.62 -22.56
N GLU A 28 16.18 -33.92 -23.47
CA GLU A 28 16.07 -33.23 -24.76
C GLU A 28 15.69 -31.76 -24.55
N THR A 29 14.69 -31.50 -23.70
CA THR A 29 14.25 -30.13 -23.34
C THR A 29 15.40 -29.30 -22.75
N ALA A 30 16.22 -29.91 -21.87
CA ALA A 30 17.39 -29.25 -21.28
C ALA A 30 18.45 -28.88 -22.34
N ARG A 31 18.71 -29.76 -23.31
CA ARG A 31 19.66 -29.51 -24.41
C ARG A 31 19.16 -28.41 -25.34
N THR A 32 17.89 -28.47 -25.74
CA THR A 32 17.27 -27.50 -26.66
C THR A 32 17.27 -26.10 -26.06
N LEU A 33 16.91 -25.96 -24.78
CA LEU A 33 16.84 -24.67 -24.09
C LEU A 33 18.18 -24.23 -23.49
N ARG A 34 19.24 -25.05 -23.58
CA ARG A 34 20.55 -24.82 -22.94
C ARG A 34 20.44 -24.54 -21.43
N ILE A 35 19.51 -25.21 -20.76
CA ILE A 35 19.28 -25.11 -19.31
C ILE A 35 19.80 -26.39 -18.64
N SER A 36 20.30 -26.27 -17.41
CA SER A 36 20.73 -27.46 -16.65
C SER A 36 19.58 -28.47 -16.48
N HIS A 37 19.89 -29.76 -16.68
CA HIS A 37 18.93 -30.85 -16.49
C HIS A 37 18.28 -30.82 -15.10
N SER A 38 19.07 -30.50 -14.07
CA SER A 38 18.60 -30.37 -12.68
C SER A 38 17.54 -29.27 -12.51
N ALA A 39 17.66 -28.15 -13.23
CA ALA A 39 16.68 -27.07 -13.16
C ALA A 39 15.37 -27.43 -13.86
N VAL A 40 15.45 -28.07 -15.04
CA VAL A 40 14.28 -28.62 -15.74
C VAL A 40 13.54 -29.60 -14.83
N ASN A 41 14.27 -30.50 -14.17
CA ASN A 41 13.67 -31.49 -13.28
C ASN A 41 12.99 -30.84 -12.06
N LYS A 42 13.60 -29.80 -11.45
CA LYS A 42 12.98 -29.03 -10.36
C LYS A 42 11.69 -28.34 -10.78
N ILE A 43 11.66 -27.74 -11.98
CA ILE A 43 10.48 -27.04 -12.50
C ILE A 43 9.32 -28.03 -12.71
N ILE A 44 9.59 -29.16 -13.38
CA ILE A 44 8.56 -30.17 -13.65
C ILE A 44 8.07 -30.82 -12.36
N LYS A 45 8.97 -31.10 -11.41
CA LYS A 45 8.60 -31.64 -10.10
C LYS A 45 7.65 -30.68 -9.37
N LYS A 46 8.00 -29.38 -9.31
CA LYS A 46 7.12 -28.36 -8.71
C LYS A 46 5.75 -28.30 -9.40
N TYR A 47 5.74 -28.31 -10.73
CA TYR A 47 4.50 -28.25 -11.51
C TYR A 47 3.61 -29.48 -11.25
N ASN A 48 4.19 -30.68 -11.17
CA ASN A 48 3.43 -31.89 -10.85
C ASN A 48 2.89 -31.90 -9.41
N GLU A 49 3.59 -31.28 -8.46
CA GLU A 49 3.18 -31.23 -7.05
C GLU A 49 2.13 -30.14 -6.76
N SER A 50 2.22 -28.98 -7.43
CA SER A 50 1.44 -27.79 -7.09
C SER A 50 0.61 -27.20 -8.24
N GLY A 51 0.82 -27.65 -9.47
CA GLY A 51 0.25 -27.04 -10.68
C GLY A 51 0.84 -25.67 -11.03
N ASP A 52 1.79 -25.19 -10.22
CA ASP A 52 2.24 -23.81 -10.26
C ASP A 52 3.52 -23.64 -11.10
N VAL A 53 3.51 -22.64 -11.99
CA VAL A 53 4.59 -22.39 -12.96
C VAL A 53 5.65 -21.45 -12.37
N GLU A 54 5.25 -20.59 -11.44
CA GLU A 54 6.12 -19.56 -10.88
C GLU A 54 7.24 -20.15 -10.02
N ALA A 55 8.26 -19.36 -9.75
CA ALA A 55 9.25 -19.76 -8.75
C ALA A 55 8.64 -19.70 -7.35
N GLY A 56 9.08 -20.57 -6.45
CA GLY A 56 8.70 -20.43 -5.03
C GLY A 56 9.27 -19.12 -4.48
N ARG A 57 8.51 -18.45 -3.61
CA ARG A 57 9.00 -17.27 -2.88
C ARG A 57 10.27 -17.66 -2.12
N ARG A 58 11.37 -16.94 -2.34
CA ARG A 58 12.58 -17.14 -1.54
C ARG A 58 12.27 -16.81 -0.08
N GLY A 59 12.61 -17.76 0.79
CA GLY A 59 12.56 -17.53 2.23
C GLY A 59 13.57 -16.48 2.67
N GLY A 60 13.34 -15.93 3.85
CA GLY A 60 14.22 -15.00 4.56
C GLY A 60 13.66 -14.78 5.95
N SER A 61 14.51 -14.46 6.93
CA SER A 61 14.03 -14.24 8.28
C SER A 61 13.11 -13.02 8.33
N LYS A 62 11.88 -13.23 8.78
CA LYS A 62 10.94 -12.18 9.15
C LYS A 62 10.86 -12.14 10.68
N HIS A 63 11.92 -11.67 11.34
CA HIS A 63 11.82 -11.32 12.76
C HIS A 63 11.00 -10.04 12.88
N THR A 64 9.68 -10.20 12.91
CA THR A 64 8.76 -9.09 13.13
C THR A 64 8.54 -8.97 14.63
N VAL A 65 9.10 -7.91 15.23
CA VAL A 65 8.91 -7.60 16.67
C VAL A 65 7.47 -7.19 16.98
N ILE A 66 6.70 -6.79 15.97
CA ILE A 66 5.32 -6.34 16.14
C ILE A 66 4.33 -7.51 16.14
N SER A 67 3.63 -7.68 17.26
CA SER A 67 2.44 -8.53 17.38
C SER A 67 1.21 -7.83 16.76
N ASP A 68 0.23 -8.61 16.33
CA ASP A 68 -1.04 -8.07 15.81
C ASP A 68 -1.80 -7.26 16.88
N GLU A 69 -1.68 -7.63 18.16
CA GLU A 69 -2.25 -6.87 19.28
C GLU A 69 -1.64 -5.45 19.38
N MET A 70 -0.33 -5.34 19.16
CA MET A 70 0.36 -4.05 19.14
C MET A 70 -0.10 -3.19 17.96
N LYS A 71 -0.37 -3.80 16.79
CA LYS A 71 -0.94 -3.08 15.64
C LYS A 71 -2.31 -2.51 15.99
N GLN A 72 -3.17 -3.30 16.62
CA GLN A 72 -4.50 -2.84 17.04
C GLN A 72 -4.42 -1.69 18.03
N ARG A 73 -3.47 -1.75 18.98
CA ARG A 73 -3.24 -0.68 19.95
C ARG A 73 -2.75 0.62 19.29
N ILE A 74 -1.89 0.54 18.27
CA ILE A 74 -1.48 1.71 17.46
C ILE A 74 -2.71 2.34 16.79
N VAL A 75 -3.58 1.52 16.19
CA VAL A 75 -4.78 2.00 15.51
C VAL A 75 -5.73 2.72 16.50
N GLN A 76 -5.94 2.15 17.68
CA GLN A 76 -6.76 2.78 18.73
C GLN A 76 -6.18 4.15 19.14
N LEU A 77 -4.89 4.24 19.41
CA LEU A 77 -4.24 5.50 19.81
C LEU A 77 -4.36 6.59 18.74
N ILE A 78 -4.23 6.23 17.47
CA ILE A 78 -4.36 7.19 16.36
C ILE A 78 -5.82 7.65 16.20
N ASN A 79 -6.78 6.75 16.39
CA ASN A 79 -8.20 7.09 16.29
C ASN A 79 -8.67 7.97 17.46
N ASP A 80 -8.17 7.74 18.66
CA ASP A 80 -8.50 8.54 19.85
C ASP A 80 -7.91 9.95 19.76
N ASN A 81 -6.66 10.05 19.29
CA ASN A 81 -6.01 11.34 19.09
C ASN A 81 -5.16 11.36 17.81
N THR A 82 -5.72 11.97 16.76
CA THR A 82 -5.09 12.12 15.44
C THR A 82 -3.83 13.00 15.44
N THR A 83 -3.54 13.70 16.53
CA THR A 83 -2.36 14.56 16.68
C THR A 83 -1.22 13.89 17.46
N THR A 84 -1.37 12.61 17.83
CA THR A 84 -0.37 11.88 18.60
C THR A 84 0.96 11.77 17.84
N THR A 85 2.07 12.06 18.52
CA THR A 85 3.42 11.93 17.95
C THR A 85 3.88 10.48 17.91
N ILE A 86 4.80 10.15 17.01
CA ILE A 86 5.41 8.81 16.92
C ILE A 86 6.12 8.42 18.23
N GLU A 87 6.70 9.41 18.92
CA GLU A 87 7.28 9.23 20.24
C GLU A 87 6.22 8.92 21.31
N GLY A 88 5.07 9.60 21.27
CA GLY A 88 3.93 9.28 22.12
C GLY A 88 3.47 7.84 21.92
N ILE A 89 3.29 7.42 20.66
CA ILE A 89 2.92 6.04 20.32
C ILE A 89 3.94 5.03 20.87
N LYS A 90 5.24 5.31 20.71
CA LYS A 90 6.31 4.44 21.24
C LYS A 90 6.22 4.31 22.76
N ASN A 91 6.04 5.42 23.47
CA ASN A 91 5.99 5.45 24.92
C ASN A 91 4.76 4.69 25.47
N THR A 92 3.61 4.79 24.79
CA THR A 92 2.39 4.07 25.20
C THR A 92 2.49 2.56 25.00
N ILE A 93 3.23 2.11 23.98
CA ILE A 93 3.40 0.69 23.65
C ILE A 93 4.58 0.06 24.42
N GLN A 94 5.45 0.89 25.04
CA GLN A 94 6.59 0.47 25.86
C GLN A 94 7.51 -0.55 25.17
N CYS A 95 7.72 -0.40 23.86
CA CYS A 95 8.55 -1.32 23.10
C CYS A 95 9.97 -0.79 22.87
N PRO A 96 11.01 -1.65 22.96
CA PRO A 96 12.41 -1.27 22.77
C PRO A 96 12.77 -1.14 21.28
N VAL A 97 11.95 -0.41 20.52
CA VAL A 97 12.12 -0.20 19.09
C VAL A 97 12.51 1.25 18.78
N SER A 98 13.16 1.43 17.64
CA SER A 98 13.49 2.77 17.13
C SER A 98 12.22 3.53 16.72
N LEU A 99 12.25 4.86 16.77
CA LEU A 99 11.15 5.71 16.27
C LEU A 99 10.85 5.43 14.78
N VAL A 100 11.90 5.15 13.99
CA VAL A 100 11.79 4.81 12.57
C VAL A 100 11.00 3.50 12.38
N THR A 101 11.16 2.54 13.27
CA THR A 101 10.41 1.28 13.24
C THR A 101 8.93 1.52 13.50
N VAL A 102 8.60 2.33 14.50
CA VAL A 102 7.21 2.72 14.79
C VAL A 102 6.59 3.46 13.60
N TRP A 103 7.33 4.37 12.98
CA TRP A 103 6.89 5.05 11.76
C TRP A 103 6.60 4.09 10.60
N ARG A 104 7.44 3.07 10.40
CA ARG A 104 7.22 2.05 9.36
C ARG A 104 5.92 1.27 9.62
N TRP A 105 5.65 0.92 10.87
CA TRP A 105 4.39 0.24 11.25
C TRP A 105 3.17 1.12 10.99
N VAL A 106 3.23 2.41 11.34
CA VAL A 106 2.16 3.37 11.06
C VAL A 106 1.92 3.52 9.56
N LYS A 107 2.98 3.55 8.74
CA LYS A 107 2.86 3.53 7.28
C LYS A 107 2.26 2.24 6.73
N GLU A 108 2.65 1.08 7.26
CA GLU A 108 2.11 -0.23 6.86
C GLU A 108 0.60 -0.31 7.12
N LEU A 109 0.13 0.36 8.18
CA LEU A 109 -1.30 0.51 8.50
C LEU A 109 -2.04 1.50 7.59
N GLY A 110 -1.35 2.16 6.66
CA GLY A 110 -1.97 3.07 5.67
C GLY A 110 -2.11 4.53 6.13
N TYR A 111 -1.58 4.89 7.30
CA TYR A 111 -1.63 6.27 7.76
C TYR A 111 -0.60 7.15 7.04
N THR A 112 -1.00 8.38 6.74
CA THR A 112 -0.16 9.40 6.11
C THR A 112 -0.05 10.62 7.02
N TYR A 113 1.12 11.25 7.02
CA TYR A 113 1.31 12.51 7.75
C TYR A 113 0.75 13.65 6.91
N LYS A 114 -0.20 14.41 7.47
CA LYS A 114 -0.68 15.67 6.90
C LYS A 114 -0.20 16.82 7.76
N ILE A 115 0.45 17.79 7.12
CA ILE A 115 0.82 19.05 7.77
C ILE A 115 -0.46 19.84 8.02
N THR A 116 -0.84 19.97 9.30
CA THR A 116 -1.91 20.88 9.70
C THR A 116 -1.36 22.31 9.65
N ARG A 117 -1.88 23.14 8.75
CA ARG A 117 -1.53 24.57 8.73
C ARG A 117 -2.14 25.25 9.96
N PRO A 118 -1.43 26.15 10.65
CA PRO A 118 -2.03 26.93 11.72
C PRO A 118 -3.19 27.73 11.14
N VAL A 119 -4.39 27.43 11.60
CA VAL A 119 -5.59 28.18 11.23
C VAL A 119 -5.66 29.37 12.18
N TYR A 120 -5.56 30.59 11.65
CA TYR A 120 -5.80 31.80 12.43
C TYR A 120 -7.19 31.68 13.11
N GLN A 121 -7.24 31.97 14.40
CA GLN A 121 -8.41 31.70 15.23
C GLN A 121 -9.69 32.32 14.63
N LYS A 122 -10.80 31.57 14.74
CA LYS A 122 -12.20 31.89 14.36
C LYS A 122 -12.72 31.52 12.95
N ILE A 123 -11.98 30.79 12.11
CA ILE A 123 -12.55 30.36 10.80
C ILE A 123 -13.70 29.34 10.93
N ASN A 124 -13.63 28.45 11.92
CA ASN A 124 -14.56 27.33 12.11
C ASN A 124 -15.28 27.36 13.47
N ASP A 125 -15.58 28.56 13.98
CA ASP A 125 -16.48 28.69 15.12
C ASP A 125 -17.90 28.20 14.76
N GLU A 126 -18.67 27.75 15.75
CA GLU A 126 -20.01 27.19 15.50
C GLU A 126 -20.94 28.23 14.87
N THR A 127 -20.80 29.50 15.27
CA THR A 127 -21.50 30.63 14.66
C THR A 127 -21.18 30.78 13.17
N SER A 128 -19.91 30.74 12.80
CA SER A 128 -19.43 30.84 11.42
C SER A 128 -19.89 29.64 10.57
N LYS A 129 -19.93 28.44 11.16
CA LYS A 129 -20.46 27.24 10.48
C LYS A 129 -21.96 27.33 10.24
N ASN A 130 -22.72 27.85 11.20
CA ASN A 130 -24.16 28.08 11.06
C ASN A 130 -24.43 29.09 9.94
N LEU A 131 -23.75 30.23 9.93
CA LEU A 131 -23.88 31.25 8.88
C LEU A 131 -23.56 30.70 7.49
N ARG A 132 -22.48 29.91 7.35
CA ARG A 132 -22.16 29.24 6.07
C ARG A 132 -23.26 28.26 5.64
N ARG A 133 -23.81 27.48 6.57
CA ARG A 133 -24.91 26.55 6.27
C ARG A 133 -26.17 27.28 5.82
N GLU A 134 -26.53 28.36 6.50
CA GLU A 134 -27.68 29.20 6.14
C GLU A 134 -27.50 29.85 4.78
N TYR A 135 -26.33 30.43 4.51
CA TYR A 135 -26.00 30.99 3.20
C TYR A 135 -26.13 29.95 2.08
N VAL A 136 -25.59 28.74 2.27
CA VAL A 136 -25.69 27.65 1.27
C VAL A 136 -27.15 27.23 1.06
N ARG A 137 -27.95 27.12 2.12
CA ARG A 137 -29.38 26.80 2.02
C ARG A 137 -30.14 27.87 1.23
N TRP A 138 -29.94 29.13 1.57
CA TRP A 138 -30.53 30.27 0.87
C TRP A 138 -30.08 30.31 -0.60
N TYR A 139 -28.78 30.22 -0.86
CA TYR A 139 -28.21 30.25 -2.20
C TYR A 139 -28.80 29.14 -3.06
N ASN A 140 -28.93 27.94 -2.50
CA ASN A 140 -29.53 26.77 -3.15
C ASN A 140 -31.04 26.88 -3.37
N SER A 141 -31.76 27.68 -2.58
CA SER A 141 -33.21 27.90 -2.74
C SER A 141 -33.56 28.76 -3.97
N LEU A 142 -32.61 29.54 -4.49
CA LEU A 142 -32.81 30.37 -5.67
C LEU A 142 -32.82 29.52 -6.96
N ASN A 143 -33.57 29.97 -7.97
CA ASN A 143 -33.61 29.33 -9.28
C ASN A 143 -32.19 29.31 -9.91
N PRO A 144 -31.70 28.14 -10.39
CA PRO A 144 -30.38 28.02 -11.02
C PRO A 144 -30.13 29.05 -12.14
N THR A 145 -31.14 29.35 -12.95
CA THR A 145 -31.02 30.29 -14.07
C THR A 145 -30.74 31.72 -13.59
N TYR A 146 -31.29 32.11 -12.43
CA TYR A 146 -31.04 33.40 -11.80
C TYR A 146 -29.63 33.46 -11.19
N ARG A 147 -29.19 32.35 -10.57
CA ARG A 147 -27.89 32.21 -9.91
C ARG A 147 -26.71 32.43 -10.88
N TYR A 148 -26.77 31.85 -12.07
CA TYR A 148 -25.64 31.89 -13.01
C TYR A 148 -25.59 33.16 -13.86
N ARG A 149 -26.72 33.85 -14.05
CA ARG A 149 -26.78 35.04 -14.92
C ARG A 149 -26.53 36.36 -14.21
N ASN A 150 -26.81 36.44 -12.91
CA ASN A 150 -26.87 37.72 -12.19
C ASN A 150 -25.84 37.86 -11.06
N LEU A 151 -24.81 37.01 -11.03
CA LEU A 151 -23.83 36.99 -9.93
C LEU A 151 -22.46 37.49 -10.40
N ILE A 152 -21.99 38.58 -9.80
CA ILE A 152 -20.64 39.13 -10.01
C ILE A 152 -19.90 39.05 -8.67
N TYR A 153 -18.72 38.40 -8.67
CA TYR A 153 -17.86 38.33 -7.50
C TYR A 153 -16.83 39.46 -7.55
N ILE A 154 -16.73 40.22 -6.47
CA ILE A 154 -15.73 41.26 -6.28
C ILE A 154 -14.92 40.88 -5.04
N ASP A 155 -13.60 40.81 -5.17
CA ASP A 155 -12.69 40.54 -4.07
C ASP A 155 -11.51 41.52 -4.13
N GLN A 156 -10.96 41.90 -2.99
CA GLN A 156 -9.82 42.81 -2.88
C GLN A 156 -8.61 42.04 -2.33
N MET A 157 -7.59 41.87 -3.17
CA MET A 157 -6.30 41.32 -2.74
C MET A 157 -5.37 42.49 -2.41
N SER A 158 -4.88 42.55 -1.18
CA SER A 158 -3.80 43.48 -0.82
C SER A 158 -2.47 42.90 -1.32
N PHE A 159 -1.68 43.72 -2.03
CA PHE A 159 -0.35 43.36 -2.53
C PHE A 159 0.74 43.62 -1.48
#